data_AF-A0A353U233-F1
#
_entry.id   AF-A0A353U233-F1
#
_cell.length_a   1.000
_cell.length_b   1.000
_cell.length_c   1.000
_cell.angle_alpha   90.00
_cell.angle_beta   90.00
_cell.angle_gamma   90.00
#
_symmetry.space_group_name_H-M   'P 1'
#
loop_
_entity.id
_entity.type
_entity.pdbx_description
1 polymer ?
#
loop_
_entity_poly.entity_id
_entity_poly.type
_entity_poly.pdbx_seq_one_letter_code
_entity_poly.pdbx_strand_id
1 'polypeptide(L)'
;LKRSFVVFLIWLVIILIGILPENGVLRGTDGGILSSPLIKGIITFLFLIAASAGIVYGVVVGKFKNDTDVANGMADSLKTLAAYIVLVFFAAQFVAYFKWSNLGIIMAVNGADALIASNLGLIPLMILFVLFSASVNLIMGSASAKWALLAPVFIPIFMLLGYSPELSQAVYRVGDSVTNIISPMMSYFALIIAYFQKYDKNAGLGTIIATMLPYSIIFFIGWTLFLIAWILLEISLGPGVGIYYQLPG
;
A
#
# COMPACT_ATOMS: atom_id res chain seq x y z
N LEU A 1 10.81 10.10 -24.71
CA LEU A 1 11.63 9.52 -23.63
C LEU A 1 12.79 10.43 -23.19
N LYS A 2 13.73 10.80 -24.08
CA LYS A 2 14.93 11.60 -23.71
C LYS A 2 14.60 12.89 -22.93
N ARG A 3 13.63 13.69 -23.38
CA ARG A 3 13.25 14.95 -22.70
C ARG A 3 12.58 14.73 -21.32
N SER A 4 11.79 13.68 -21.17
CA SER A 4 11.19 13.32 -19.87
C SER A 4 12.25 12.88 -18.85
N PHE A 5 13.30 12.19 -19.32
CA PHE A 5 14.43 11.83 -18.47
C PHE A 5 15.22 13.07 -18.00
N VAL A 6 15.38 14.08 -18.87
CA VAL A 6 15.97 15.37 -18.47
C VAL A 6 15.15 16.05 -17.38
N VAL A 7 13.81 16.03 -17.47
CA VAL A 7 12.95 16.58 -16.41
C VAL A 7 13.15 15.85 -15.08
N PHE A 8 13.25 14.51 -15.12
CA PHE A 8 13.57 13.74 -13.92
C PHE A 8 14.93 14.14 -13.32
N LEU A 9 15.96 14.31 -14.15
CA LEU A 9 17.28 14.76 -13.69
C LEU A 9 17.24 16.17 -13.09
N ILE A 10 16.46 17.09 -13.66
CA ILE A 10 16.26 18.44 -13.11
C ILE A 10 15.65 18.35 -11.71
N TRP A 11 14.60 17.55 -11.53
CA TRP A 11 14.00 17.33 -10.21
C TRP A 11 14.98 16.70 -9.23
N LEU A 12 15.77 15.72 -9.67
CA LEU A 12 16.79 15.11 -8.84
C LEU A 12 17.81 16.16 -8.37
N VAL A 13 18.30 17.02 -9.26
CA VAL A 13 19.22 18.11 -8.91
C VAL A 13 18.57 19.10 -7.95
N ILE A 14 17.31 19.50 -8.18
CA ILE A 14 16.58 20.40 -7.28
C ILE A 14 16.46 19.80 -5.87
N ILE A 15 16.11 18.52 -5.78
CA ILE A 15 16.01 17.81 -4.50
C ILE A 15 17.38 17.74 -3.82
N LEU A 16 18.44 17.37 -4.56
CA LEU A 16 19.80 17.27 -4.03
C LEU A 16 20.32 18.62 -3.53
N ILE A 17 20.13 19.71 -4.27
CA ILE A 17 20.50 21.07 -3.83
C ILE A 17 19.66 21.48 -2.62
N GLY A 18 18.41 21.06 -2.53
CA GLY A 18 17.54 21.37 -1.40
C GLY A 18 17.86 20.59 -0.13
N ILE A 19 18.42 19.38 -0.21
CA ILE A 19 18.61 18.48 0.93
C ILE A 19 20.08 18.31 1.36
N LEU A 20 21.04 18.34 0.43
CA LEU A 20 22.45 18.07 0.75
C LEU A 20 23.09 19.18 1.58
N PRO A 21 22.96 20.49 1.26
CA PRO A 21 23.53 21.56 2.07
C PRO A 21 22.94 21.56 3.48
N GLU A 22 23.76 21.88 4.48
CA GLU A 22 23.32 21.94 5.89
C GLU A 22 22.21 22.97 6.13
N ASN A 23 22.22 24.06 5.35
CA ASN A 23 21.18 25.10 5.31
C ASN A 23 20.15 24.89 4.18
N GLY A 24 20.05 23.66 3.65
CA GLY A 24 19.14 23.34 2.56
C GLY A 24 17.67 23.56 2.92
N VAL A 25 16.91 24.18 2.03
CA VAL A 25 15.48 24.49 2.23
C VAL A 25 14.60 23.26 2.41
N LEU A 26 15.06 22.09 1.94
CA LEU A 26 14.35 20.82 2.11
C LEU A 26 14.81 20.04 3.33
N ARG A 27 15.69 20.55 4.20
CA ARG A 27 15.99 19.90 5.49
C ARG A 27 14.92 20.20 6.52
N GLY A 28 14.86 19.40 7.58
CA GLY A 28 14.06 19.70 8.76
C GLY A 28 14.57 20.96 9.47
N THR A 29 13.72 21.52 10.34
CA THR A 29 14.07 22.70 11.17
C THR A 29 15.24 22.42 12.13
N ASP A 30 15.48 21.15 12.42
CA ASP A 30 16.61 20.60 13.19
C ASP A 30 17.84 20.29 12.30
N GLY A 31 17.79 20.59 11.00
CA GLY A 31 18.82 20.23 10.02
C GLY A 31 18.79 18.74 9.63
N GLY A 32 17.84 17.96 10.13
CA GLY A 32 17.70 16.53 9.88
C GLY A 32 17.10 16.22 8.50
N ILE A 33 17.43 15.04 7.96
CA ILE A 33 16.82 14.54 6.73
C ILE A 33 15.49 13.82 7.03
N LEU A 34 15.39 13.09 8.13
CA LEU A 34 14.16 12.34 8.48
C LEU A 34 12.98 13.24 8.81
N SER A 35 13.24 14.37 9.44
CA SER A 35 12.27 15.42 9.81
C SER A 35 11.90 16.34 8.63
N SER A 36 12.54 16.16 7.47
CA SER A 36 12.46 17.07 6.33
C SER A 36 11.06 17.19 5.72
N PRO A 37 10.76 18.36 5.11
CA PRO A 37 9.64 18.52 4.19
C PRO A 37 9.67 17.50 3.04
N LEU A 38 10.86 17.06 2.59
CA LEU A 38 11.01 16.06 1.54
C LEU A 38 10.43 14.70 1.94
N ILE A 39 10.78 14.18 3.12
CA ILE A 39 10.28 12.88 3.59
C ILE A 39 8.78 12.98 3.91
N LYS A 40 8.34 14.04 4.60
CA LYS A 40 6.92 14.27 4.91
C LYS A 40 6.06 14.44 3.65
N GLY A 41 6.60 15.10 2.62
CA GLY A 41 5.92 15.42 1.37
C GLY A 41 6.28 14.52 0.19
N ILE A 42 6.87 13.34 0.42
CA ILE A 42 7.44 12.50 -0.64
C ILE A 42 6.42 12.16 -1.74
N ILE A 43 5.16 11.96 -1.37
CA ILE A 43 4.06 11.70 -2.32
C ILE A 43 3.83 12.91 -3.24
N THR A 44 3.90 14.13 -2.71
CA THR A 44 3.77 15.37 -3.49
C THR A 44 4.95 15.53 -4.46
N PHE A 45 6.17 15.23 -4.03
CA PHE A 45 7.34 15.26 -4.93
C PHE A 45 7.21 14.21 -6.04
N LEU A 46 6.81 12.99 -5.72
CA LEU A 46 6.55 11.94 -6.72
C LEU A 46 5.48 12.39 -7.73
N PHE A 47 4.40 13.02 -7.26
CA PHE A 47 3.38 13.61 -8.13
C PHE A 47 3.98 14.67 -9.05
N LEU A 48 4.75 15.64 -8.53
CA LEU A 48 5.33 16.70 -9.35
C LEU A 48 6.32 16.16 -10.40
N ILE A 49 7.16 15.20 -10.02
CA ILE A 49 8.11 14.54 -10.91
C ILE A 49 7.36 13.79 -12.02
N ALA A 50 6.40 12.93 -11.65
CA ALA A 50 5.67 12.12 -12.61
C ALA A 50 4.77 12.98 -13.52
N ALA A 51 4.09 13.98 -12.96
CA ALA A 51 3.22 14.89 -13.71
C ALA A 51 4.04 15.71 -14.71
N SER A 52 5.13 16.35 -14.28
CA SER A 52 5.96 17.15 -15.19
C SER A 52 6.63 16.29 -16.28
N ALA A 53 7.18 15.12 -15.93
CA ALA A 53 7.75 14.20 -16.90
C ALA A 53 6.71 13.66 -17.90
N GLY A 54 5.50 13.37 -17.41
CA GLY A 54 4.35 12.93 -18.20
C GLY A 54 3.81 14.02 -19.14
N ILE A 55 3.73 15.27 -18.68
CA ILE A 55 3.37 16.43 -19.50
C ILE A 55 4.41 16.62 -20.61
N VAL A 56 5.70 16.65 -20.28
CA VAL A 56 6.76 16.79 -21.30
C VAL A 56 6.74 15.64 -22.29
N TYR A 57 6.50 14.41 -21.82
CA TYR A 57 6.35 13.27 -22.72
C TYR A 57 5.17 13.48 -23.67
N GLY A 58 4.00 13.82 -23.14
CA GLY A 58 2.77 14.03 -23.88
C GLY A 58 2.87 15.14 -24.93
N VAL A 59 3.56 16.23 -24.61
CA VAL A 59 3.85 17.31 -25.57
C VAL A 59 4.77 16.82 -26.69
N VAL A 60 5.84 16.08 -26.35
CA VAL A 60 6.82 15.60 -27.34
C VAL A 60 6.21 14.62 -28.34
N VAL A 61 5.29 13.77 -27.91
CA VAL A 61 4.59 12.82 -28.79
C VAL A 61 3.35 13.43 -29.46
N GLY A 62 3.08 14.72 -29.22
CA GLY A 62 1.94 15.44 -29.80
C GLY A 62 0.57 15.10 -29.20
N LYS A 63 0.54 14.40 -28.06
CA LYS A 63 -0.70 14.08 -27.32
C LYS A 63 -1.28 15.31 -26.61
N PHE A 64 -0.43 16.16 -26.04
CA PHE A 64 -0.82 17.41 -25.41
C PHE A 64 -0.38 18.58 -26.28
N LYS A 65 -1.35 19.35 -26.80
CA LYS A 65 -1.11 20.51 -27.67
C LYS A 65 -1.23 21.82 -26.91
N ASN A 66 -1.99 21.82 -25.82
CA ASN A 66 -2.20 22.97 -24.95
C ASN A 66 -2.40 22.51 -23.50
N ASP A 67 -2.55 23.49 -22.60
CA ASP A 67 -2.85 23.31 -21.18
C ASP A 67 -4.21 22.64 -20.93
N THR A 68 -5.20 22.89 -21.80
CA THR A 68 -6.53 22.28 -21.71
C THR A 68 -6.47 20.75 -21.89
N ASP A 69 -5.62 20.24 -22.77
CA ASP A 69 -5.41 18.81 -22.95
C ASP A 69 -4.82 18.14 -21.69
N VAL A 70 -3.93 18.86 -20.98
CA VAL A 70 -3.36 18.41 -19.71
C VAL A 70 -4.44 18.38 -18.63
N ALA A 71 -5.21 19.46 -18.50
CA ALA A 71 -6.31 19.55 -17.53
C ALA A 71 -7.37 18.46 -17.76
N ASN A 72 -7.74 18.20 -19.02
CA ASN A 72 -8.65 17.12 -19.38
C ASN A 72 -8.08 15.74 -19.02
N GLY A 73 -6.78 15.50 -19.26
CA GLY A 73 -6.13 14.26 -18.83
C GLY A 73 -6.13 14.05 -17.31
N MET A 74 -5.98 15.13 -16.54
CA MET A 74 -6.13 15.09 -15.08
C MET A 74 -7.57 14.78 -14.67
N ALA A 75 -8.56 15.43 -15.30
CA ALA A 75 -9.97 15.20 -15.04
C ALA A 75 -10.38 13.74 -15.34
N ASP A 76 -9.93 13.18 -16.46
CA ASP A 76 -10.19 11.79 -16.81
C ASP A 76 -9.57 10.80 -15.82
N SER A 77 -8.36 11.12 -15.32
CA SER A 77 -7.73 10.33 -14.26
C SER A 77 -8.57 10.34 -12.98
N LEU A 78 -9.09 11.51 -12.58
CA LEU A 78 -9.97 11.65 -11.41
C LEU A 78 -11.30 10.91 -11.58
N LYS A 79 -11.87 10.83 -12.79
CA LYS A 79 -13.09 10.06 -13.05
C LYS A 79 -12.92 8.58 -12.70
N THR A 80 -11.74 8.00 -12.96
CA THR A 80 -11.47 6.59 -12.61
C THR A 80 -11.44 6.35 -11.10
N LEU A 81 -11.26 7.40 -10.30
CA LEU A 81 -11.26 7.35 -8.83
C LEU A 81 -12.64 7.62 -8.21
N ALA A 82 -13.69 7.88 -9.00
CA ALA A 82 -15.01 8.23 -8.46
C ALA A 82 -15.55 7.18 -7.46
N ALA A 83 -15.47 5.90 -7.81
CA ALA A 83 -15.87 4.80 -6.91
C ALA A 83 -15.00 4.73 -5.64
N TYR A 84 -13.70 5.03 -5.78
CA TYR A 84 -12.78 5.09 -4.64
C TYR A 84 -13.12 6.25 -3.69
N ILE A 85 -13.49 7.42 -4.21
CA ILE A 85 -13.93 8.57 -3.39
C ILE A 85 -15.17 8.21 -2.57
N VAL A 86 -16.15 7.54 -3.19
CA VAL A 86 -17.37 7.07 -2.49
C VAL A 86 -17.01 6.06 -1.39
N LEU A 87 -16.13 5.10 -1.68
CA LEU A 87 -15.64 4.14 -0.70
C LEU A 87 -14.97 4.85 0.49
N VAL A 88 -14.03 5.76 0.22
CA VAL A 88 -13.30 6.50 1.27
C VAL A 88 -14.25 7.37 2.08
N PHE A 89 -15.28 7.96 1.46
CA PHE A 89 -16.32 8.70 2.18
C PHE A 89 -16.99 7.83 3.24
N PHE A 90 -17.52 6.66 2.88
CA PHE A 90 -18.17 5.77 3.84
C PHE A 90 -17.19 5.16 4.84
N ALA A 91 -15.97 4.82 4.42
CA ALA A 91 -14.93 4.34 5.31
C ALA A 91 -14.57 5.40 6.38
N ALA A 92 -14.44 6.67 5.99
CA ALA A 92 -14.19 7.76 6.92
C ALA A 92 -15.33 7.92 7.94
N GLN A 93 -16.60 7.82 7.50
CA GLN A 93 -17.75 7.84 8.40
C GLN A 93 -17.74 6.65 9.36
N PHE A 94 -17.45 5.44 8.85
CA PHE A 94 -17.34 4.24 9.68
C PHE A 94 -16.27 4.43 10.76
N VAL A 95 -15.05 4.84 10.39
CA VAL A 95 -13.95 5.07 11.35
C VAL A 95 -14.34 6.13 12.39
N ALA A 96 -14.98 7.22 11.96
CA ALA A 96 -15.43 8.28 12.86
C ALA A 96 -16.46 7.78 13.87
N TYR A 97 -17.50 7.07 13.43
CA TYR A 97 -18.53 6.52 14.33
C TYR A 97 -18.02 5.35 15.17
N PHE A 98 -17.10 4.55 14.64
CA PHE A 98 -16.46 3.44 15.34
C PHE A 98 -15.59 3.94 16.51
N LYS A 99 -14.89 5.06 16.32
CA LYS A 99 -14.17 5.77 17.38
C LYS A 99 -15.14 6.44 18.36
N TRP A 100 -16.13 7.18 17.86
CA TRP A 100 -17.07 7.94 18.70
C TRP A 100 -17.91 7.03 19.62
N SER A 101 -18.33 5.87 19.14
CA SER A 101 -19.10 4.89 19.91
C SER A 101 -18.28 4.10 20.94
N ASN A 102 -16.96 4.31 21.00
CA ASN A 102 -16.00 3.50 21.78
C ASN A 102 -15.93 2.01 21.39
N LEU A 103 -16.67 1.56 20.37
CA LEU A 103 -16.61 0.18 19.89
C LEU A 103 -15.20 -0.20 19.42
N GLY A 104 -14.45 0.75 18.85
CA GLY A 104 -13.05 0.55 18.49
C GLY A 104 -12.15 0.24 19.66
N ILE A 105 -12.31 0.95 20.78
CA ILE A 105 -11.53 0.71 21.99
C ILE A 105 -11.91 -0.64 22.59
N ILE A 106 -13.20 -0.94 22.69
CA ILE A 106 -13.70 -2.22 23.24
C ILE A 106 -13.19 -3.40 22.43
N MET A 107 -13.29 -3.35 21.09
CA MET A 107 -12.75 -4.40 20.24
C MET A 107 -11.23 -4.51 20.30
N ALA A 108 -10.52 -3.39 20.41
CA ALA A 108 -9.07 -3.39 20.54
C ALA A 108 -8.60 -4.11 21.80
N VAL A 109 -9.19 -3.77 22.95
CA VAL A 109 -8.84 -4.36 24.26
C VAL A 109 -9.20 -5.84 24.28
N ASN A 110 -10.45 -6.20 23.96
CA ASN A 110 -10.88 -7.60 23.97
C ASN A 110 -10.10 -8.46 22.96
N GLY A 111 -9.79 -7.91 21.79
CA GLY A 111 -8.99 -8.59 20.77
C GLY A 111 -7.54 -8.78 21.20
N ALA A 112 -6.93 -7.76 21.82
CA ALA A 112 -5.59 -7.87 22.39
C ALA A 112 -5.56 -8.91 23.51
N ASP A 113 -6.52 -8.88 24.44
CA ASP A 113 -6.63 -9.86 25.54
C ASP A 113 -6.74 -11.29 25.02
N ALA A 114 -7.56 -11.53 23.99
CA ALA A 114 -7.69 -12.85 23.36
C ALA A 114 -6.36 -13.33 22.74
N LEU A 115 -5.62 -12.43 22.09
CA LEU A 115 -4.32 -12.76 21.50
C LEU A 115 -3.23 -12.95 22.55
N ILE A 116 -3.22 -12.15 23.62
CA ILE A 116 -2.32 -12.35 24.77
C ILE A 116 -2.60 -13.69 25.43
N ALA A 117 -3.87 -14.03 25.65
CA ALA A 117 -4.29 -15.31 26.23
C ALA A 117 -3.90 -16.51 25.37
N SER A 118 -3.79 -16.34 24.04
CA SER A 118 -3.31 -17.38 23.14
C SER A 118 -1.80 -17.67 23.28
N ASN A 119 -1.06 -16.82 23.99
CA ASN A 119 0.39 -16.91 24.21
C ASN A 119 1.20 -17.06 22.90
N LEU A 120 0.71 -16.45 21.82
CA LEU A 120 1.38 -16.43 20.53
C LEU A 120 2.42 -15.31 20.51
N GLY A 121 3.67 -15.67 20.18
CA GLY A 121 4.71 -14.68 19.91
C GLY A 121 4.47 -13.90 18.61
N LEU A 122 5.28 -12.86 18.37
CA LEU A 122 5.19 -12.01 17.19
C LEU A 122 5.16 -12.80 15.88
N ILE A 123 6.09 -13.74 15.68
CA ILE A 123 6.21 -14.46 14.41
C ILE A 123 4.95 -15.29 14.06
N PRO A 124 4.45 -16.19 14.93
CA PRO A 124 3.17 -16.86 14.70
C PRO A 124 2.00 -15.91 14.42
N LEU A 125 1.92 -14.80 15.16
CA LEU A 125 0.86 -13.81 14.99
C LEU A 125 0.90 -13.16 13.61
N MET A 126 2.09 -12.79 13.13
CA MET A 126 2.24 -12.20 11.79
C MET A 126 1.87 -13.20 10.70
N ILE A 127 2.27 -14.47 10.82
CA ILE A 127 1.89 -15.52 9.85
C ILE A 127 0.37 -15.69 9.80
N LEU A 128 -0.29 -15.75 10.96
CA LEU A 128 -1.75 -15.83 11.03
C LEU A 128 -2.43 -14.61 10.38
N PHE A 129 -1.87 -13.42 10.56
CA PHE A 129 -2.41 -12.22 9.93
C PHE A 129 -2.18 -12.17 8.41
N VAL A 130 -1.03 -12.67 7.91
CA VAL A 130 -0.82 -12.88 6.47
C VAL A 130 -1.88 -13.83 5.92
N LEU A 131 -2.10 -14.99 6.57
CA LEU A 131 -3.09 -15.97 6.15
C LEU A 131 -4.51 -15.40 6.16
N PHE A 132 -4.85 -14.63 7.19
CA PHE A 132 -6.13 -13.94 7.30
C PHE A 132 -6.32 -12.94 6.15
N SER A 133 -5.36 -12.04 5.92
CA SER A 133 -5.39 -11.07 4.82
C SER A 133 -5.49 -11.76 3.45
N ALA A 134 -4.71 -12.82 3.23
CA ALA A 134 -4.74 -13.63 2.02
C ALA A 134 -6.10 -14.30 1.78
N SER A 135 -6.77 -14.74 2.85
CA SER A 135 -8.10 -15.36 2.78
C SER A 135 -9.17 -14.31 2.44
N VAL A 136 -9.12 -13.14 3.08
CA VAL A 136 -10.03 -12.02 2.79
C VAL A 136 -9.87 -11.56 1.33
N ASN A 137 -8.65 -11.59 0.80
CA ASN A 137 -8.36 -11.22 -0.59
C ASN A 137 -9.04 -12.12 -1.66
N LEU A 138 -9.31 -13.38 -1.34
CA LEU A 138 -10.05 -14.27 -2.25
C LEU A 138 -11.51 -13.83 -2.45
N ILE A 139 -12.09 -13.16 -1.46
CA ILE A 139 -13.50 -12.73 -1.44
C ILE A 139 -13.63 -11.26 -1.85
N MET A 140 -12.60 -10.44 -1.57
CA MET A 140 -12.61 -9.01 -1.84
C MET A 140 -11.36 -8.57 -2.60
N GLY A 141 -11.47 -8.36 -3.92
CA GLY A 141 -10.31 -8.02 -4.76
C GLY A 141 -9.70 -6.63 -4.50
N SER A 142 -10.44 -5.68 -3.92
CA SER A 142 -9.94 -4.32 -3.69
C SER A 142 -9.06 -4.23 -2.44
N ALA A 143 -7.76 -4.01 -2.64
CA ALA A 143 -6.78 -3.77 -1.58
C ALA A 143 -7.17 -2.56 -0.69
N SER A 144 -7.74 -1.52 -1.28
CA SER A 144 -8.16 -0.34 -0.52
C SER A 144 -9.41 -0.59 0.31
N ALA A 145 -10.38 -1.33 -0.23
CA ALA A 145 -11.63 -1.63 0.49
C ALA A 145 -11.37 -2.55 1.69
N LYS A 146 -10.56 -3.59 1.52
CA LYS A 146 -10.15 -4.47 2.62
C LYS A 146 -9.43 -3.69 3.71
N TRP A 147 -8.42 -2.90 3.34
CA TRP A 147 -7.66 -2.14 4.33
C TRP A 147 -8.52 -1.12 5.06
N ALA A 148 -9.45 -0.45 4.38
CA ALA A 148 -10.40 0.47 5.00
C ALA A 148 -11.27 -0.20 6.08
N LEU A 149 -11.58 -1.50 5.94
CA LEU A 149 -12.33 -2.27 6.93
C LEU A 149 -11.43 -2.85 8.04
N LEU A 150 -10.26 -3.38 7.67
CA LEU A 150 -9.38 -4.09 8.59
C LEU A 150 -8.54 -3.15 9.47
N ALA A 151 -8.02 -2.06 8.89
CA ALA A 151 -7.11 -1.15 9.59
C ALA A 151 -7.70 -0.58 10.90
N PRO A 152 -8.96 -0.11 10.94
CA PRO A 152 -9.55 0.45 12.16
C PRO A 152 -9.70 -0.55 13.30
N VAL A 153 -9.71 -1.86 12.98
CA VAL A 153 -9.86 -2.94 13.96
C VAL A 153 -8.50 -3.51 14.37
N PHE A 154 -7.65 -3.84 13.41
CA PHE A 154 -6.40 -4.56 13.67
C PHE A 154 -5.23 -3.66 14.09
N ILE A 155 -5.16 -2.42 13.60
CA ILE A 155 -4.08 -1.50 14.01
C ILE A 155 -4.12 -1.27 15.53
N PRO A 156 -5.27 -0.91 16.15
CA PRO A 156 -5.33 -0.73 17.59
C PRO A 156 -4.97 -2.00 18.38
N ILE A 157 -5.42 -3.19 17.93
CA ILE A 157 -5.08 -4.47 18.57
C ILE A 157 -3.56 -4.67 18.57
N PHE A 158 -2.90 -4.52 17.42
CA PHE A 158 -1.45 -4.71 17.32
C PHE A 158 -0.66 -3.64 18.07
N MET A 159 -1.14 -2.41 18.14
CA MET A 159 -0.54 -1.35 18.96
C MET A 159 -0.60 -1.70 20.46
N LEU A 160 -1.70 -2.28 20.94
CA LEU A 160 -1.81 -2.75 22.33
C LEU A 160 -0.88 -3.94 22.62
N LEU A 161 -0.57 -4.75 21.62
CA LEU A 161 0.43 -5.82 21.70
C LEU A 161 1.88 -5.31 21.57
N GLY A 162 2.08 -4.00 21.41
CA GLY A 162 3.41 -3.38 21.30
C GLY A 162 4.02 -3.39 19.90
N TYR A 163 3.21 -3.54 18.85
CA TYR A 163 3.67 -3.55 17.45
C TYR A 163 3.21 -2.31 16.69
N SER A 164 4.04 -1.85 15.75
CA SER A 164 3.78 -0.62 15.00
C SER A 164 2.62 -0.75 13.99
N PRO A 165 1.87 0.35 13.74
CA PRO A 165 0.90 0.40 12.64
C PRO A 165 1.52 0.05 11.29
N GLU A 166 2.79 0.40 11.08
CA GLU A 166 3.53 0.14 9.86
C GLU A 166 3.85 -1.34 9.69
N LEU A 167 4.14 -2.07 10.77
CA LEU A 167 4.25 -3.52 10.74
C LEU A 167 2.92 -4.15 10.32
N SER A 168 1.84 -3.70 10.95
CA SER A 168 0.47 -4.15 10.63
C SER A 168 0.14 -3.96 9.15
N GLN A 169 0.50 -2.80 8.59
CA GLN A 169 0.33 -2.49 7.17
C GLN A 169 1.22 -3.34 6.27
N ALA A 170 2.47 -3.58 6.64
CA ALA A 170 3.40 -4.40 5.89
C ALA A 170 2.91 -5.86 5.79
N VAL A 171 2.47 -6.43 6.92
CA VAL A 171 1.94 -7.80 7.00
C VAL A 171 0.65 -7.92 6.19
N TYR A 172 -0.24 -6.92 6.28
CA TYR A 172 -1.44 -6.85 5.45
C TYR A 172 -1.09 -6.86 3.97
N ARG A 173 -0.12 -6.04 3.52
CA ARG A 173 0.32 -5.95 2.12
C ARG A 173 0.90 -7.26 1.61
N VAL A 174 1.64 -7.99 2.45
CA VAL A 174 2.11 -9.34 2.12
C VAL A 174 0.91 -10.26 1.85
N GLY A 175 -0.04 -10.36 2.78
CA GLY A 175 -1.22 -11.21 2.60
C GLY A 175 -2.13 -10.80 1.43
N ASP A 176 -2.34 -9.51 1.22
CA ASP A 176 -3.14 -8.98 0.11
C ASP A 176 -2.54 -9.37 -1.26
N SER A 177 -1.21 -9.42 -1.35
CA SER A 177 -0.52 -9.68 -2.62
C SER A 177 -0.52 -11.16 -3.05
N VAL A 178 -0.37 -12.09 -2.10
CA VAL A 178 -0.01 -13.48 -2.39
C VAL A 178 -1.14 -14.29 -3.04
N THR A 179 -2.40 -13.95 -2.81
CA THR A 179 -3.57 -14.65 -3.38
C THR A 179 -4.24 -13.89 -4.53
N ASN A 180 -3.69 -12.75 -4.96
CA ASN A 180 -4.28 -11.95 -6.03
C ASN A 180 -4.46 -12.75 -7.32
N ILE A 181 -3.43 -13.50 -7.72
CA ILE A 181 -3.40 -14.25 -8.98
C ILE A 181 -4.35 -15.47 -9.00
N ILE A 182 -4.88 -15.88 -7.85
CA ILE A 182 -5.88 -16.95 -7.72
C ILE A 182 -7.25 -16.41 -7.29
N SER A 183 -7.40 -15.10 -7.12
CA SER A 183 -8.65 -14.48 -6.69
C SER A 183 -9.59 -14.32 -7.90
N PRO A 184 -10.75 -14.99 -7.92
CA PRO A 184 -11.72 -14.83 -9.01
C PRO A 184 -12.39 -13.44 -8.97
N MET A 185 -12.30 -12.73 -7.84
CA MET A 185 -12.86 -11.39 -7.62
C MET A 185 -11.94 -10.26 -8.09
N MET A 186 -10.76 -10.58 -8.65
CA MET A 186 -9.87 -9.59 -9.23
C MET A 186 -10.51 -8.95 -10.47
N SER A 187 -10.50 -7.61 -10.55
CA SER A 187 -11.14 -6.84 -11.63
C SER A 187 -10.62 -7.15 -13.04
N TYR A 188 -9.42 -7.71 -13.17
CA TYR A 188 -8.79 -8.07 -14.46
C TYR A 188 -8.96 -9.54 -14.83
N PHE A 189 -9.63 -10.35 -14.01
CA PHE A 189 -9.67 -11.81 -14.20
C PHE A 189 -10.31 -12.22 -15.54
N ALA A 190 -11.39 -11.55 -15.95
CA ALA A 190 -12.02 -11.78 -17.25
C ALA A 190 -11.08 -11.50 -18.44
N LEU A 191 -10.27 -10.45 -18.34
CA LEU A 191 -9.26 -10.12 -19.35
C LEU A 191 -8.14 -11.18 -19.38
N ILE A 192 -7.72 -11.68 -18.23
CA ILE A 192 -6.73 -12.77 -18.13
C ILE A 192 -7.25 -14.05 -18.79
N ILE A 193 -8.52 -14.41 -18.58
CA ILE A 193 -9.17 -15.54 -19.28
C ILE A 193 -9.09 -15.36 -20.79
N ALA A 194 -9.45 -14.18 -21.30
CA ALA A 194 -9.39 -13.91 -22.74
C ALA A 194 -7.97 -14.07 -23.32
N TYR A 195 -6.94 -13.69 -22.55
CA TYR A 195 -5.55 -13.91 -22.96
C TYR A 195 -5.13 -15.38 -22.92
N PHE A 196 -5.56 -16.15 -21.91
CA PHE A 196 -5.33 -17.60 -21.86
C PHE A 196 -6.01 -18.31 -23.04
N GLN A 197 -7.25 -17.94 -23.35
CA GLN A 197 -8.05 -18.53 -24.43
C GLN A 197 -7.46 -18.31 -25.83
N LYS A 198 -6.56 -17.35 -25.98
CA LYS A 198 -5.78 -17.17 -27.21
C LYS A 198 -4.84 -18.35 -27.49
N TYR A 199 -4.33 -19.00 -26.45
CA TYR A 199 -3.38 -20.12 -26.54
C TYR A 199 -4.03 -21.47 -26.23
N ASP A 200 -4.98 -21.51 -25.30
CA ASP A 200 -5.78 -22.69 -24.97
C ASP A 200 -7.26 -22.34 -24.89
N LYS A 201 -8.01 -22.69 -25.95
CA LYS A 201 -9.44 -22.36 -26.09
C LYS A 201 -10.32 -22.96 -25.00
N ASN A 202 -9.87 -24.02 -24.31
CA ASN A 202 -10.62 -24.68 -23.24
C ASN A 202 -10.30 -24.11 -21.85
N ALA A 203 -9.37 -23.15 -21.76
CA ALA A 203 -9.01 -22.52 -20.50
C ALA A 203 -10.23 -21.77 -19.91
N GLY A 204 -10.64 -22.22 -18.72
CA GLY A 204 -11.66 -21.58 -17.91
C GLY A 204 -11.09 -21.02 -16.60
N LEU A 205 -11.98 -20.55 -15.74
CA LEU A 205 -11.63 -20.03 -14.40
C LEU A 205 -10.79 -21.04 -13.60
N GLY A 206 -11.22 -22.31 -13.58
CA GLY A 206 -10.51 -23.38 -12.86
C GLY A 206 -9.11 -23.64 -13.41
N THR A 207 -8.93 -23.63 -14.74
CA THR A 207 -7.63 -23.85 -15.39
C THR A 207 -6.63 -22.78 -14.96
N ILE A 208 -7.05 -21.52 -14.91
CA ILE A 208 -6.19 -20.40 -14.54
C ILE A 208 -5.83 -20.47 -13.05
N ILE A 209 -6.82 -20.67 -12.17
CA ILE A 209 -6.57 -20.80 -10.74
C ILE A 209 -5.62 -21.96 -10.45
N ALA A 210 -5.86 -23.14 -11.05
CA ALA A 210 -5.00 -24.31 -10.88
C ALA A 210 -3.57 -24.05 -11.38
N THR A 211 -3.43 -23.33 -12.49
CA THR A 211 -2.12 -22.97 -13.07
C THR A 211 -1.37 -21.95 -12.20
N MET A 212 -2.09 -21.01 -11.57
CA MET A 212 -1.51 -19.94 -10.75
C MET A 212 -1.32 -20.33 -9.27
N LEU A 213 -1.99 -21.40 -8.81
CA LEU A 213 -1.91 -21.86 -7.42
C LEU A 213 -0.48 -22.17 -6.95
N PRO A 214 0.38 -22.88 -7.71
CA PRO A 214 1.78 -23.09 -7.31
C PRO A 214 2.55 -21.78 -7.11
N TYR A 215 2.32 -20.78 -7.96
CA TYR A 215 2.94 -19.46 -7.82
C TYR A 215 2.46 -18.76 -6.55
N SER A 216 1.16 -18.81 -6.26
CA SER A 216 0.59 -18.21 -5.05
C SER A 216 1.21 -18.83 -3.79
N ILE A 217 1.38 -20.16 -3.76
CA ILE A 217 2.02 -20.87 -2.65
C ILE A 217 3.50 -20.46 -2.51
N ILE A 218 4.26 -20.43 -3.60
CA ILE A 218 5.68 -20.04 -3.57
C ILE A 218 5.83 -18.59 -3.11
N PHE A 219 5.01 -17.67 -3.61
CA PHE A 219 5.01 -16.28 -3.16
C PHE A 219 4.60 -16.16 -1.70
N PHE A 220 3.59 -16.89 -1.24
CA PHE A 220 3.20 -16.91 0.16
C PHE A 220 4.37 -17.32 1.07
N ILE A 221 5.04 -18.43 0.75
CA ILE A 221 6.18 -18.91 1.53
C ILE A 221 7.33 -17.90 1.47
N GLY A 222 7.70 -17.45 0.27
CA GLY A 222 8.82 -16.53 0.07
C GLY A 222 8.61 -15.19 0.77
N TRP A 223 7.43 -14.57 0.63
CA TRP A 223 7.15 -13.28 1.26
C TRP A 223 7.02 -13.40 2.77
N THR A 224 6.45 -14.49 3.26
CA THR A 224 6.34 -14.73 4.71
C THR A 224 7.72 -14.94 5.32
N LEU A 225 8.59 -15.74 4.70
CA LEU A 225 9.97 -15.92 5.16
C LEU A 225 10.77 -14.61 5.11
N PHE A 226 10.59 -13.81 4.06
CA PHE A 226 11.20 -12.50 3.96
C PHE A 226 10.75 -11.57 5.08
N LEU A 227 9.44 -11.52 5.37
CA LEU A 227 8.88 -10.76 6.48
C LEU A 227 9.45 -11.22 7.83
N ILE A 228 9.54 -12.54 8.05
CA ILE A 228 10.12 -13.11 9.27
C ILE A 228 11.59 -12.69 9.41
N ALA A 229 12.39 -12.84 8.36
CA ALA A 229 13.78 -12.43 8.37
C ALA A 229 13.92 -10.93 8.67
N TRP A 230 13.07 -10.10 8.06
CA TRP A 230 13.04 -8.66 8.32
C TRP A 230 12.73 -8.33 9.78
N ILE A 231 11.78 -9.04 10.38
CA ILE A 231 11.39 -8.87 11.77
C ILE A 231 12.52 -9.30 12.72
N LEU A 232 13.12 -10.46 12.47
CA LEU A 232 14.21 -10.99 13.29
C LEU A 232 15.48 -10.12 13.24
N LEU A 233 15.70 -9.43 12.13
CA LEU A 233 16.81 -8.49 11.95
C LEU A 233 16.47 -7.08 12.49
N GLU A 234 15.26 -6.87 12.99
CA GLU A 234 14.75 -5.60 13.52
C GLU A 234 14.98 -4.41 12.57
N ILE A 235 14.90 -4.67 11.26
CA ILE A 235 15.14 -3.65 10.25
C ILE A 235 13.97 -2.66 10.24
N SER A 236 14.28 -1.37 10.33
CA SER A 236 13.32 -0.27 10.23
C SER A 236 12.44 -0.43 8.98
N LEU A 237 11.12 -0.44 9.16
CA LEU A 237 10.15 -0.63 8.08
C LEU A 237 10.06 0.59 7.15
N GLY A 238 10.48 1.74 7.66
CA GLY A 238 10.61 2.99 6.93
C GLY A 238 11.57 3.94 7.64
N PRO A 239 11.78 5.15 7.09
CA PRO A 239 12.67 6.14 7.68
C PRO A 239 12.22 6.53 9.10
N GLY A 240 12.98 6.12 10.12
CA GLY A 240 12.66 6.40 11.52
C GLY A 240 11.49 5.61 12.12
N VAL A 241 11.08 4.50 11.48
CA VAL A 241 9.92 3.69 11.89
C VAL A 241 10.33 2.26 12.20
N GLY A 242 10.32 1.90 13.48
CA GLY A 242 10.62 0.56 13.97
C GLY A 242 9.45 -0.42 13.91
N ILE A 243 9.74 -1.64 14.34
CA ILE A 243 8.77 -2.75 14.43
C ILE A 243 7.90 -2.60 15.68
N TYR A 244 8.50 -2.19 16.78
CA TYR A 244 7.82 -2.07 18.07
C TYR A 244 7.19 -0.69 18.25
N TYR A 245 6.07 -0.67 18.95
CA TYR A 245 5.33 0.52 19.32
C TYR A 245 5.28 0.65 20.84
N GLN A 246 5.56 1.85 21.33
CA GLN A 246 5.35 2.20 22.73
C GLN A 246 4.06 2.98 22.85
N LEU A 247 3.13 2.48 23.69
CA LEU A 247 1.89 3.18 23.98
C LEU A 247 2.22 4.56 24.58
N PRO A 248 1.56 5.65 24.15
CA PRO A 248 1.67 6.94 24.81
C PRO A 248 1.19 6.78 26.25
N GLY A 249 2.04 7.12 27.22
CA GLY A 249 1.68 7.15 28.64
C GLY A 249 0.66 8.21 28.99
#